data_AF-A0A0G0HHT6-F1
#
_entry.id   AF-A0A0G0HHT6-F1
#
_cell.length_a   1.000
_cell.length_b   1.000
_cell.length_c   1.000
_cell.angle_alpha   90.00
_cell.angle_beta   90.00
_cell.angle_gamma   90.00
#
_symmetry.space_group_name_H-M   'P 1'
#
loop_
_entity.id
_entity.type
_entity.pdbx_description
1 polymer ?
#
loop_
_entity_poly.entity_id
_entity_poly.type
_entity_poly.pdbx_seq_one_letter_code
_entity_poly.pdbx_strand_id
1 'polypeptide(L)'
;NIIDTPGHVDFTAEVERSLRVLDGAAVIFDGRKGVEPQSETVWRQANKYGVPRICFMNKINLIGGDFEHSFQTIRTRLSNKAVAVTLPIGKEHQLYGYVDLIKSPYP
;
A
#
# COMPACT_ATOMS: atom_id res chain seq x y z
N ASN A 1 -2.87 -14.16 -13.44
CA ASN A 1 -3.57 -14.83 -12.32
C ASN A 1 -3.63 -13.87 -11.15
N ILE A 2 -4.75 -13.78 -10.44
CA ILE A 2 -4.91 -12.98 -9.22
C ILE A 2 -5.29 -13.94 -8.10
N ILE A 3 -4.64 -13.80 -6.95
CA ILE A 3 -4.99 -14.50 -5.71
C ILE A 3 -5.41 -13.43 -4.72
N ASP A 4 -6.66 -13.49 -4.27
CA ASP A 4 -7.13 -12.66 -3.17
C ASP A 4 -6.83 -13.36 -1.85
N THR A 5 -6.38 -12.61 -0.86
CA THR A 5 -6.00 -13.16 0.45
C THR A 5 -6.86 -12.55 1.54
N PRO A 6 -7.35 -13.33 2.52
CA PRO A 6 -8.16 -12.78 3.59
C PRO A 6 -7.39 -11.75 4.43
N GLY A 7 -8.04 -10.62 4.71
CA GLY A 7 -7.43 -9.48 5.40
C GLY A 7 -7.55 -9.50 6.92
N HIS A 8 -8.04 -10.56 7.55
CA HIS A 8 -8.17 -10.65 9.01
C HIS A 8 -7.00 -11.42 9.64
N VAL A 9 -6.59 -11.04 10.86
CA VAL A 9 -5.39 -11.58 11.53
C VAL A 9 -5.40 -13.11 11.66
N ASP A 10 -6.59 -13.69 11.83
CA ASP A 10 -6.78 -15.14 11.94
C ASP A 10 -6.35 -15.93 10.69
N PHE A 11 -6.19 -15.26 9.54
CA PHE A 11 -5.84 -15.89 8.27
C PHE A 11 -4.38 -15.67 7.87
N THR A 12 -3.54 -15.22 8.80
CA THR A 12 -2.11 -14.93 8.55
C THR A 12 -1.35 -16.13 7.94
N ALA A 13 -1.72 -17.37 8.28
CA ALA A 13 -1.11 -18.57 7.69
C ALA A 13 -1.50 -18.82 6.23
N GLU A 14 -2.71 -18.42 5.83
CA GLU A 14 -3.18 -18.53 4.45
C GLU A 14 -2.53 -17.48 3.55
N VAL A 15 -2.40 -16.26 4.07
CA VAL A 15 -1.60 -15.20 3.42
C VAL A 15 -0.17 -15.68 3.21
N GLU A 16 0.45 -16.28 4.22
CA GLU A 16 1.84 -16.78 4.11
C GLU A 16 1.99 -17.87 3.03
N ARG A 17 1.03 -18.79 2.94
CA ARG A 17 1.03 -19.84 1.91
C ARG A 17 0.93 -19.24 0.50
N SER A 18 0.09 -18.22 0.34
CA SER A 18 -0.06 -17.52 -0.93
C SER A 18 1.23 -16.81 -1.33
N LEU A 19 1.89 -16.12 -0.39
CA LEU A 19 3.15 -15.41 -0.66
C LEU A 19 4.31 -16.31 -1.14
N ARG A 20 4.27 -17.62 -0.85
CA ARG A 20 5.32 -18.57 -1.31
C ARG A 20 5.29 -18.85 -2.81
N VAL A 21 4.14 -18.62 -3.45
CA VAL A 21 3.91 -18.99 -4.85
C VAL A 21 3.64 -17.77 -5.73
N LEU A 22 3.73 -16.55 -5.17
CA LEU A 22 3.50 -15.30 -5.86
C LEU A 22 4.80 -14.70 -6.37
N ASP A 23 4.81 -14.29 -7.64
CA ASP A 23 5.91 -13.51 -8.24
C ASP A 23 5.91 -12.04 -7.78
N GLY A 24 4.81 -11.58 -7.18
CA GLY A 24 4.64 -10.21 -6.71
C GLY A 24 3.31 -10.02 -5.98
N ALA A 25 3.18 -8.90 -5.26
CA ALA A 25 1.96 -8.58 -4.52
C ALA A 25 1.56 -7.11 -4.67
N ALA A 26 0.26 -6.86 -4.70
CA ALA A 26 -0.32 -5.52 -4.53
C ALA A 26 -0.81 -5.38 -3.08
N VAL A 27 -0.23 -4.43 -2.34
CA VAL A 27 -0.58 -4.18 -0.93
C VAL A 27 -1.49 -2.97 -0.84
N ILE A 28 -2.69 -3.17 -0.33
CA ILE A 28 -3.70 -2.11 -0.20
C ILE A 28 -3.67 -1.55 1.21
N PHE A 29 -3.49 -0.23 1.34
CA PHE A 29 -3.55 0.48 2.62
C PHE A 29 -4.81 1.35 2.70
N ASP A 30 -5.40 1.50 3.90
CA ASP A 30 -6.45 2.49 4.14
C ASP A 30 -5.78 3.85 4.37
N GLY A 31 -6.02 4.81 3.47
CA GLY A 31 -5.42 6.15 3.49
C GLY A 31 -5.79 7.00 4.71
N ARG A 32 -6.70 6.54 5.57
CA ARG A 32 -7.02 7.18 6.86
C ARG A 32 -6.15 6.65 7.99
N LYS A 33 -5.68 5.41 7.88
CA LYS A 33 -4.97 4.70 8.96
C LYS A 33 -3.49 4.51 8.68
N GLY A 34 -3.12 4.39 7.41
CA GLY A 34 -1.76 4.02 7.00
C GLY A 34 -1.43 2.57 7.37
N VAL A 35 -0.23 2.35 7.90
CA VAL A 35 0.24 1.02 8.31
C VAL A 35 -0.42 0.57 9.62
N GLU A 36 -0.97 -0.65 9.64
CA GLU A 36 -1.51 -1.29 10.84
C GLU A 36 -0.60 -2.46 11.28
N PRO A 37 -0.69 -2.94 12.55
CA PRO A 37 0.13 -4.07 13.04
C PRO A 37 0.04 -5.34 12.17
N GLN A 38 -1.11 -5.56 11.55
CA GLN A 38 -1.29 -6.67 10.62
C GLN A 38 -0.55 -6.45 9.30
N SER A 39 -0.58 -5.23 8.75
CA SER A 39 0.17 -4.88 7.55
C SER A 39 1.67 -5.15 7.75
N GLU A 40 2.22 -4.86 8.93
CA GLU A 40 3.61 -5.19 9.26
C GLU A 40 3.89 -6.70 9.28
N THR A 41 2.96 -7.49 9.82
CA THR A 41 3.09 -8.95 9.87
C THR A 41 3.13 -9.54 8.46
N VAL A 42 2.19 -9.15 7.60
CA VAL A 42 2.17 -9.57 6.19
C VAL A 42 3.40 -9.06 5.44
N TRP A 43 3.85 -7.84 5.74
CA TRP A 43 5.05 -7.27 5.13
C TRP A 43 6.31 -8.06 5.48
N ARG A 44 6.45 -8.51 6.74
CA ARG A 44 7.55 -9.39 7.16
C ARG A 44 7.51 -10.75 6.45
N GLN A 45 6.32 -11.32 6.28
CA GLN A 45 6.16 -12.56 5.50
C GLN A 45 6.57 -12.38 4.04
N ALA A 46 6.15 -11.28 3.41
CA ALA A 46 6.55 -10.98 2.03
C ALA A 46 8.06 -10.74 1.91
N ASN A 47 8.70 -10.10 2.90
CA ASN A 47 10.15 -9.96 2.98
C ASN A 47 10.86 -11.32 3.04
N LYS A 48 10.36 -12.25 3.85
CA LYS A 48 10.92 -13.61 4.00
C LYS A 48 10.99 -14.38 2.69
N TYR A 49 10.02 -14.19 1.80
CA TYR A 49 9.97 -14.86 0.49
C TYR A 49 10.47 -13.98 -0.66
N GLY A 50 11.00 -12.78 -0.38
CA GLY A 50 11.54 -11.89 -1.41
C GLY A 50 10.49 -11.35 -2.39
N VAL A 51 9.21 -11.31 -2.00
CA VAL A 51 8.11 -10.92 -2.91
C VAL A 51 8.17 -9.41 -3.19
N PRO A 52 8.33 -8.99 -4.46
CA PRO A 52 8.26 -7.58 -4.83
C PRO A 52 6.84 -7.06 -4.67
N ARG A 53 6.71 -5.79 -4.25
CA ARG A 53 5.42 -5.21 -3.87
C ARG A 53 5.17 -3.86 -4.51
N ILE A 54 3.93 -3.64 -4.91
CA ILE A 54 3.37 -2.33 -5.25
C ILE A 54 2.37 -1.97 -4.16
N CYS A 55 2.42 -0.75 -3.66
CA CYS A 55 1.49 -0.26 -2.65
C CYS A 55 0.42 0.62 -3.29
N PHE A 56 -0.84 0.45 -2.87
CA PHE A 56 -1.95 1.29 -3.28
C PHE A 56 -2.63 1.90 -2.06
N MET A 57 -2.75 3.23 -2.06
CA MET A 57 -3.47 3.98 -1.03
C MET A 57 -4.95 4.07 -1.40
N ASN A 58 -5.79 3.33 -0.69
CA ASN A 58 -7.22 3.33 -0.91
C ASN A 58 -7.93 4.34 0.02
N LYS A 59 -9.15 4.76 -0.32
CA LYS A 59 -10.03 5.58 0.53
C LYS A 59 -9.48 6.96 0.94
N ILE A 60 -8.48 7.48 0.22
CA ILE A 60 -7.93 8.83 0.44
C ILE A 60 -8.93 9.96 0.16
N ASN A 61 -10.02 9.64 -0.56
CA ASN A 61 -11.13 10.56 -0.85
C ASN A 61 -12.16 10.66 0.29
N LEU A 62 -12.08 9.81 1.31
CA LEU A 62 -12.99 9.86 2.45
C LEU A 62 -12.48 10.83 3.51
N ILE A 63 -13.37 11.25 4.42
CA ILE A 63 -13.02 12.08 5.57
C ILE A 63 -11.89 11.41 6.38
N GLY A 64 -10.88 12.19 6.72
CA GLY A 64 -9.67 11.73 7.39
C GLY A 64 -8.65 11.05 6.47
N GLY A 65 -8.90 11.02 5.15
CA GLY A 65 -7.98 10.47 4.17
C GLY A 65 -6.76 11.38 4.03
N ASP A 66 -5.60 10.89 4.45
CA ASP A 66 -4.35 11.63 4.38
C ASP A 66 -3.23 10.78 3.77
N PHE A 67 -2.93 11.10 2.50
CA PHE A 67 -1.87 10.44 1.74
C PHE A 67 -0.50 10.63 2.39
N GLU A 68 -0.17 11.85 2.83
CA GLU A 68 1.16 12.18 3.34
C GLU A 68 1.44 11.44 4.64
N HIS A 69 0.46 11.49 5.56
CA HIS A 69 0.53 10.72 6.81
C HIS A 69 0.68 9.23 6.51
N SER A 70 -0.22 8.67 5.69
CA SER A 70 -0.19 7.23 5.38
C SER A 70 1.11 6.83 4.70
N PHE A 71 1.62 7.63 3.75
CA PHE A 71 2.89 7.39 3.06
C PHE A 71 4.06 7.42 4.02
N GLN A 72 4.07 8.37 4.96
CA GLN A 72 5.09 8.45 6.00
C GLN A 72 5.07 7.23 6.93
N THR A 73 3.91 6.68 7.26
CA THR A 73 3.85 5.43 8.02
C THR A 73 4.46 4.25 7.26
N ILE A 74 4.26 4.16 5.94
CA ILE A 74 4.91 3.13 5.10
C ILE A 74 6.43 3.30 5.14
N ARG A 75 6.92 4.54 4.95
CA ARG A 75 8.36 4.81 4.94
C ARG A 75 9.05 4.47 6.25
N THR A 76 8.40 4.79 7.36
CA THR A 76 8.98 4.65 8.70
C THR A 76 8.83 3.23 9.26
N ARG A 77 7.72 2.54 8.99
CA ARG A 77 7.41 1.23 9.59
C ARG A 77 7.70 0.04 8.67
N LEU A 78 7.64 0.21 7.36
CA LEU A 78 7.73 -0.90 6.40
C LEU A 78 8.98 -0.84 5.51
N SER A 79 9.26 0.30 4.88
CA SER A 79 10.42 0.47 4.01
C SER A 79 10.75 1.93 3.73
N ASN A 80 11.93 2.38 4.14
CA ASN A 80 12.45 3.71 3.82
C ASN A 80 12.74 3.92 2.32
N LYS A 81 12.69 2.86 1.51
CA LYS A 81 12.83 2.88 0.05
C LYS A 81 11.51 3.08 -0.70
N ALA A 82 10.38 3.17 0.01
CA ALA A 82 9.09 3.42 -0.63
C ALA A 82 9.10 4.77 -1.37
N VAL A 83 8.66 4.74 -2.63
CA VAL A 83 8.59 5.90 -3.52
C VAL A 83 7.16 6.11 -3.99
N ALA A 84 6.71 7.36 -3.99
CA ALA A 84 5.43 7.73 -4.57
C ALA A 84 5.56 7.75 -6.10
N VAL A 85 4.63 7.07 -6.78
CA VAL A 85 4.50 7.09 -8.25
C VAL A 85 3.43 8.10 -8.67
N THR A 86 2.43 8.30 -7.82
CA THR A 86 1.37 9.28 -8.01
C THR A 86 1.18 10.13 -6.76
N LEU A 87 0.82 11.40 -6.95
CA LEU A 87 0.41 12.30 -5.87
C LEU A 87 -1.04 12.73 -6.06
N PRO A 88 -1.90 12.62 -5.05
CA PRO A 88 -3.28 13.09 -5.14
C PRO A 88 -3.34 14.62 -5.23
N ILE A 89 -4.29 15.12 -6.02
CA ILE A 89 -4.59 16.55 -6.12
C ILE A 89 -5.87 16.82 -5.31
N GLY A 90 -5.70 17.59 -4.23
CA GLY A 90 -6.74 17.83 -3.24
C GLY A 90 -6.83 16.74 -2.17
N LYS A 91 -7.79 16.89 -1.25
CA LYS A 91 -8.03 15.96 -0.13
C LYS A 91 -9.53 15.72 0.04
N GLU A 92 -9.89 14.54 0.54
CA GLU A 92 -11.28 14.19 0.88
C GLU A 92 -12.26 14.46 -0.29
N HIS A 93 -13.34 15.21 -0.04
CA HIS A 93 -14.34 15.61 -1.03
C HIS A 93 -13.80 16.52 -2.14
N GLN A 94 -12.62 17.11 -1.94
CA GLN A 94 -11.90 17.90 -2.93
C GLN A 94 -10.82 17.08 -3.63
N LEU A 95 -10.81 15.75 -3.52
CA LEU A 95 -9.95 14.92 -4.36
C LEU A 95 -10.50 14.87 -5.79
N TYR A 96 -9.83 15.51 -6.74
CA TYR A 96 -10.30 15.61 -8.13
C TYR A 96 -9.29 15.09 -9.17
N GLY A 97 -8.14 14.56 -8.73
CA GLY A 97 -7.18 13.97 -9.65
C GLY A 97 -5.92 13.48 -8.98
N TYR A 98 -4.95 13.10 -9.80
CA TYR A 98 -3.62 12.69 -9.39
C TYR A 98 -2.58 13.15 -10.42
N VAL A 99 -1.38 13.47 -9.96
CA VAL A 99 -0.20 13.73 -10.79
C VAL A 99 0.58 12.41 -10.92
N ASP A 100 0.82 11.96 -12.15
CA ASP A 100 1.74 10.86 -12.44
C ASP A 100 3.18 11.39 -12.47
N LEU A 101 3.99 11.00 -11.49
CA LEU A 101 5.38 11.47 -11.35
C LEU A 101 6.35 10.80 -12.31
N ILE A 102 5.97 9.67 -12.92
CA ILE A 102 6.83 8.93 -13.86
C ILE A 102 6.62 9.45 -15.26
N LYS A 103 5.35 9.62 -15.65
CA LYS A 103 5.03 10.14 -16.96
C LYS A 103 5.31 11.62 -17.08
N SER A 104 5.26 12.38 -15.96
CA SER A 104 5.31 13.86 -15.93
C SER A 104 6.19 14.43 -17.04
N PRO A 105 5.59 14.73 -18.20
CA PRO A 105 6.28 15.36 -19.30
C PRO A 105 5.84 16.80 -19.21
N TYR A 106 6.62 17.64 -18.53
CA TYR A 106 6.65 19.00 -19.06
C TYR A 106 7.43 18.91 -20.39
N PRO A 107 6.89 19.41 -21.51
CA PRO A 107 7.73 20.24 -22.37
C PRO A 107 8.24 21.45 -21.60
#